data_AF-A0A920HJ15-F1
#
_entry.id   AF-A0A920HJ15-F1
#
_cell.length_a   1.000
_cell.length_b   1.000
_cell.length_c   1.000
_cell.angle_alpha   90.00
_cell.angle_beta   90.00
_cell.angle_gamma   90.00
#
_symmetry.space_group_name_H-M   'P 1'
#
loop_
_entity.id
_entity.type
_entity.pdbx_description
1 polymer ?
#
loop_
_entity_poly.entity_id
_entity_poly.type
_entity_poly.pdbx_seq_one_letter_code
_entity_poly.pdbx_strand_id
1 'polypeptide(L)' 'MFPGHDGKLGYGGTCFPKDVNAIILFAKNNNIDLNTIEGGWKTNIKVRPEKDWEDNIGRALSL' A
#
# COMPACT_ATOMS: atom_id res chain seq x y z
N MET A 1 3.72 -4.22 14.88
CA MET A 1 3.29 -4.70 13.55
C MET A 1 3.46 -6.22 13.56
N PHE A 2 2.39 -6.98 13.29
CA PHE A 2 2.48 -8.44 13.22
C PHE A 2 2.99 -8.82 11.83
N PRO A 3 3.95 -9.76 11.68
CA PRO A 3 4.40 -10.21 10.37
C PRO A 3 3.24 -10.78 9.56
N GLY A 4 3.23 -10.52 8.25
CA GLY A 4 2.28 -11.14 7.33
C GLY A 4 2.42 -12.67 7.30
N HIS A 5 1.55 -13.35 6.57
CA HIS A 5 1.64 -14.81 6.38
C HIS A 5 2.99 -15.24 5.77
N ASP A 6 3.67 -14.32 5.09
CA ASP A 6 5.01 -14.46 4.51
C ASP A 6 6.16 -14.17 5.49
N GLY A 7 5.86 -13.89 6.76
CA GLY A 7 6.85 -13.59 7.79
C GLY A 7 7.48 -12.20 7.67
N LYS A 8 6.99 -11.34 6.77
CA LYS A 8 7.55 -10.02 6.51
C LYS A 8 6.76 -8.92 7.22
N LEU A 9 7.45 -7.83 7.57
CA LEU A 9 6.79 -6.62 8.08
C LEU A 9 6.12 -5.87 6.94
N GLY A 10 5.13 -5.05 7.27
CA GLY A 10 4.33 -4.39 6.24
C GLY A 10 3.26 -5.30 5.66
N TYR A 11 2.28 -4.68 5.03
CA TYR A 11 1.38 -5.37 4.13
C TYR A 11 2.02 -5.51 2.75
N GLY A 12 1.98 -6.73 2.23
CA GLY A 12 2.35 -7.07 0.85
C GLY A 12 1.28 -7.89 0.15
N GLY A 13 1.69 -8.60 -0.90
CA GLY A 13 0.75 -9.15 -1.88
C GLY A 13 0.00 -8.04 -2.64
N THR A 14 -0.86 -8.40 -3.59
CA THR A 14 -1.38 -7.41 -4.55
C THR A 14 -2.55 -6.57 -4.01
N CYS A 15 -3.50 -7.17 -3.28
CA CYS A 15 -4.80 -6.55 -3.05
C CYS A 15 -4.76 -5.39 -2.03
N PHE A 16 -4.19 -5.62 -0.85
CA PHE A 16 -4.26 -4.63 0.22
C PHE A 16 -3.41 -3.37 -0.05
N PRO A 17 -2.15 -3.44 -0.53
CA PRO A 17 -1.40 -2.26 -0.94
C PRO A 17 -2.10 -1.48 -2.07
N LYS A 18 -2.76 -2.19 -3.01
CA LYS A 18 -3.53 -1.56 -4.10
C LYS A 18 -4.73 -0.79 -3.57
N ASP A 19 -5.52 -1.38 -2.69
CA ASP A 19 -6.71 -0.73 -2.13
C ASP A 19 -6.33 0.47 -1.26
N VAL A 20 -5.28 0.35 -0.43
CA VAL A 20 -4.75 1.48 0.34
C VAL A 20 -4.34 2.64 -0.57
N ASN A 21 -3.60 2.35 -1.64
CA ASN A 21 -3.15 3.39 -2.57
C ASN A 21 -4.34 4.02 -3.33
N ALA A 22 -5.33 3.22 -3.74
CA ALA A 22 -6.55 3.70 -4.39
C ALA A 22 -7.37 4.62 -3.45
N ILE A 23 -7.48 4.27 -2.17
CA ILE A 23 -8.17 5.10 -1.16
C ILE A 23 -7.42 6.43 -0.94
N ILE A 24 -6.10 6.40 -0.82
CA ILE A 24 -5.28 7.62 -0.69
C ILE A 24 -5.47 8.53 -1.91
N LEU A 25 -5.40 7.97 -3.12
CA LEU A 25 -5.58 8.74 -4.35
C LEU A 25 -6.99 9.33 -4.45
N PHE A 26 -8.01 8.53 -4.15
CA PHE A 26 -9.40 8.98 -4.14
C PHE A 26 -9.60 10.14 -3.15
N ALA A 27 -9.04 10.04 -1.94
CA ALA A 27 -9.15 11.10 -0.94
C ALA A 27 -8.44 12.39 -1.37
N LYS A 28 -7.24 12.28 -1.96
CA LYS A 28 -6.51 13.43 -2.52
C LYS A 28 -7.31 14.15 -3.61
N ASN A 29 -7.95 13.40 -4.50
CA ASN A 29 -8.80 13.98 -5.56
C ASN A 29 -10.02 14.72 -4.99
N ASN A 30 -10.42 14.42 -3.76
CA ASN A 30 -11.51 15.09 -3.06
C ASN A 30 -11.02 16.13 -2.02
N ASN A 31 -9.73 16.48 -2.01
CA ASN A 31 -9.11 17.34 -0.99
C ASN A 31 -9.38 16.87 0.46
N ILE A 32 -9.36 15.55 0.69
CA ILE A 32 -9.52 14.94 2.01
C ILE A 32 -8.17 14.39 2.47
N ASP A 33 -7.72 14.83 3.65
CA ASP A 33 -6.48 14.35 4.26
C ASP A 33 -6.70 13.09 5.08
N LEU A 34 -6.06 11.99 4.66
CA LEU A 34 -6.08 10.71 5.38
C LEU A 34 -4.77 10.46 6.12
N ASN A 35 -4.41 11.36 7.04
CA ASN A 35 -3.13 11.37 7.76
C ASN A 35 -2.71 10.00 8.32
N THR A 36 -3.64 9.26 8.93
CA THR A 36 -3.37 7.92 9.49
C THR A 36 -3.04 6.89 8.41
N ILE A 37 -3.80 6.89 7.30
CA ILE A 37 -3.62 5.94 6.20
C ILE A 37 -2.33 6.27 5.45
N GLU A 38 -2.05 7.55 5.20
CA GLU A 38 -0.79 7.99 4.61
C GLU A 38 0.42 7.69 5.50
N GLY A 39 0.29 7.86 6.81
CA GLY A 39 1.33 7.47 7.78
C GLY A 39 1.57 5.96 7.77
N GLY A 40 0.49 5.17 7.68
CA GLY A 40 0.55 3.73 7.48
C GLY A 40 1.26 3.35 6.18
N TRP A 41 0.96 4.05 5.07
CA TRP A 41 1.62 3.86 3.78
C TRP A 41 3.11 4.17 3.83
N LYS A 42 3.49 5.32 4.40
CA LYS A 42 4.90 5.69 4.61
C LYS A 42 5.64 4.65 5.44
N THR A 43 5.00 4.14 6.49
CA THR A 43 5.55 3.07 7.32
C THR A 43 5.71 1.79 6.49
N ASN A 44 4.72 1.42 5.68
CA ASN A 44 4.77 0.24 4.82
C ASN A 44 5.94 0.27 3.84
N ILE A 45 6.12 1.39 3.14
CA ILE A 45 7.24 1.61 2.23
C ILE A 45 8.59 1.49 2.95
N LYS A 46 8.67 1.97 4.20
CA LYS A 46 9.89 1.90 5.01
C LYS A 46 10.23 0.47 5.45
N VAL A 47 9.23 -0.32 5.86
CA VAL A 47 9.45 -1.66 6.45
C VAL A 47 9.42 -2.78 5.41
N ARG A 48 8.97 -2.51 4.18
CA ARG A 48 8.81 -3.46 3.09
C ARG A 48 9.40 -2.93 1.77
N PRO A 49 10.74 -2.80 1.70
CA PRO A 49 11.44 -2.17 0.58
C PRO A 49 11.37 -2.96 -0.73
N GLU A 50 11.06 -4.26 -0.68
CA GLU A 50 10.96 -5.12 -1.86
C GLU A 50 9.74 -4.82 -2.73
N LYS A 51 8.69 -4.22 -2.16
CA LYS A 51 7.46 -3.82 -2.86
C LYS A 51 6.89 -4.90 -3.80
N ASP A 52 6.79 -6.12 -3.31
CA ASP A 52 6.28 -7.31 -4.02
C ASP A 52 4.88 -7.15 -4.66
N TRP A 53 4.13 -6.12 -4.26
CA TRP A 53 2.86 -5.77 -4.91
C TRP A 53 3.03 -5.12 -6.30
N GLU A 54 4.21 -4.58 -6.63
CA GLU A 54 4.55 -4.00 -7.93
C GLU A 54 4.85 -5.07 -8.99
N ASP A 55 5.27 -6.27 -8.57
CA ASP A 55 5.69 -7.36 -9.47
C ASP A 55 4.55 -8.02 -10.27
N ASN A 56 3.29 -7.67 -9.99
CA ASN A 56 2.12 -8.24 -10.66
C ASN A 56 1.67 -7.40 -11.88
N ILE A 57 2.56 -7.33 -12.88
CA ILE A 57 2.32 -6.71 -14.18
C ILE A 57 1.16 -7.46 -14.86
N GLY A 58 -0.02 -6.82 -14.92
CA GLY A 58 -1.26 -7.37 -15.51
C GLY A 58 -2.49 -7.29 -14.61
N ARG A 59 -2.33 -7.07 -13.29
CA ARG A 59 -3.44 -6.79 -12.34
C ARG A 59 -3.25 -5.48 -11.55
N ALA A 60 -2.04 -4.96 -11.50
CA ALA A 60 -1.77 -3.59 -11.10
C ALA A 60 -2.34 -2.66 -12.19
N LEU A 61 -3.32 -1.84 -11.83
CA LEU A 61 -3.78 -0.79 -12.72
C LEU A 61 -2.63 0.19 -12.88
N SER A 62 -2.15 0.34 -14.11
CA SER A 62 -1.39 1.51 -14.54
C SER A 62 -2.26 2.74 -14.28
N LEU A 63 -1.80 3.62 -13.40
CA LEU A 63 -2.24 5.01 -13.26
C LEU A 63 -1.01 5.89 -13.38
#